data_AF-A0A1C7IHQ8-F1
#
_entry.id   AF-A0A1C7IHQ8-F1
#
_cell.length_a   1.000
_cell.length_b   1.000
_cell.length_c   1.000
_cell.angle_alpha   90.00
_cell.angle_beta   90.00
_cell.angle_gamma   90.00
#
_symmetry.space_group_name_H-M   'P 1'
#
loop_
_entity.id
_entity.type
_entity.pdbx_description
1 polymer ?
#
loop_
_entity_poly.entity_id
_entity_poly.type
_entity_poly.pdbx_seq_one_letter_code
_entity_poly.pdbx_strand_id
1 'polypeptide(L)' 'MCIPLSPVFSKDEGEGHQFTDEPTGNLDSRTSQDVLGLIKVSSQNLGQTIVMITHNEEIAQQADRIIRIEDGKIVKGGE' A
#
# COMPACT_ATOMS: atom_id res chain seq x y z
N MET A 1 -3.33 -0.12 14.51
CA MET A 1 -3.91 1.17 14.07
C MET A 1 -5.27 0.87 13.48
N CYS A 2 -6.34 1.58 13.87
CA CYS A 2 -7.68 1.41 13.30
C CYS A 2 -8.04 2.72 12.59
N ILE A 3 -8.12 2.69 11.27
CA ILE A 3 -8.56 3.82 10.46
C ILE A 3 -10.01 3.50 10.07
N PRO A 4 -11.02 4.27 10.54
CA PRO A 4 -12.38 4.09 10.10
C PRO A 4 -12.47 4.51 8.62
N LEU A 5 -12.86 3.58 7.76
CA LEU A 5 -12.98 3.81 6.33
C LEU A 5 -14.44 3.68 5.90
N SER A 6 -14.82 4.48 4.90
CA SER A 6 -15.94 4.16 4.02
C SER A 6 -15.68 2.79 3.37
N PRO A 7 -16.74 2.00 3.06
CA PRO A 7 -16.58 0.66 2.50
C PRO A 7 -15.59 0.64 1.34
N VAL A 8 -14.74 -0.39 1.29
CA VAL A 8 -13.64 -0.59 0.29
C VAL A 8 -14.10 -0.50 -1.17
N PHE A 9 -15.40 -0.62 -1.43
CA PHE A 9 -16.03 -0.49 -2.75
C PHE A 9 -17.08 0.63 -2.84
N SER A 10 -17.02 1.62 -1.94
CA SER A 10 -17.84 2.82 -2.09
C SER A 10 -17.28 3.58 -3.29
N LYS A 11 -18.02 3.55 -4.40
CA LYS A 11 -17.82 4.48 -5.50
C LYS A 11 -18.16 5.87 -4.97
N ASP A 12 -17.19 6.49 -4.33
CA ASP A 12 -17.19 7.94 -4.14
C ASP A 12 -16.58 8.53 -5.42
N GLU A 13 -17.26 9.53 -5.97
CA GLU A 13 -16.94 10.19 -7.23
C GLU A 13 -15.58 10.93 -7.10
N GLY A 14 -14.46 10.25 -7.28
CA GLY A 14 -13.16 10.94 -7.40
C GLY A 14 -11.92 10.08 -7.22
N GLU A 15 -11.67 9.55 -6.01
CA GLU A 15 -10.37 8.95 -5.68
C GLU A 15 -10.53 7.83 -4.62
N GLY A 16 -10.35 6.57 -5.04
CA GLY A 16 -10.45 5.42 -4.14
C GLY A 16 -9.16 5.19 -3.35
N HIS A 17 -9.25 4.62 -2.15
CA HIS A 17 -8.08 4.28 -1.34
C HIS A 17 -8.02 2.77 -1.10
N GLN A 18 -6.89 2.14 -1.38
CA GLN A 18 -6.65 0.71 -1.13
C GLN A 18 -5.63 0.56 0.01
N PHE A 19 -6.03 -0.09 1.10
CA PHE A 19 -5.14 -0.39 2.22
C PHE A 19 -4.73 -1.86 2.17
N THR A 20 -3.44 -2.14 2.20
CA THR A 20 -2.90 -3.50 2.14
C THR A 20 -1.90 -3.71 3.26
N ASP A 21 -2.20 -4.63 4.18
CA ASP A 21 -1.32 -4.99 5.28
C ASP A 21 -0.49 -6.23 4.89
N GLU A 22 0.82 -6.02 4.66
CA GLU A 22 1.80 -7.04 4.24
C GLU A 22 1.30 -8.01 3.15
N PRO A 23 0.86 -7.51 1.98
CA PRO A 23 0.14 -8.32 0.97
C PRO A 23 0.97 -9.45 0.35
N THR A 24 2.30 -9.46 0.56
CA THR A 24 3.23 -10.44 -0.01
C THR A 24 4.04 -11.20 1.05
N GLY A 25 3.70 -11.09 2.35
CA GLY A 25 4.57 -11.58 3.45
C GLY A 25 4.88 -13.09 3.43
N ASN A 26 4.03 -13.91 2.79
CA ASN A 26 4.20 -15.36 2.69
C ASN A 26 4.47 -15.86 1.26
N LEU A 27 4.87 -14.98 0.36
CA LEU A 27 5.14 -15.32 -1.04
C LEU A 27 6.65 -15.36 -1.29
N ASP A 28 7.07 -16.17 -2.26
CA ASP A 28 8.44 -16.09 -2.77
C ASP A 28 8.66 -14.76 -3.52
N SER A 29 9.92 -14.43 -3.77
CA SER A 29 10.31 -13.14 -4.37
C SER A 29 9.72 -12.92 -5.76
N ARG A 30 9.58 -13.96 -6.59
CA ARG A 30 8.97 -13.84 -7.93
C ARG A 30 7.47 -13.61 -7.82
N THR A 31 6.78 -14.46 -7.07
CA THR A 31 5.32 -14.33 -6.91
C THR A 31 4.95 -13.01 -6.23
N SER A 32 5.77 -12.52 -5.30
CA SER A 32 5.62 -11.19 -4.69
C SER A 32 5.65 -10.07 -5.72
N GLN A 33 6.62 -10.09 -6.64
CA GLN A 33 6.73 -9.09 -7.70
C GLN A 33 5.52 -9.11 -8.65
N ASP A 34 5.04 -10.30 -9.02
CA ASP A 34 3.87 -10.44 -9.88
C ASP A 34 2.61 -9.85 -9.21
N VAL A 35 2.39 -10.17 -7.92
CA VAL A 35 1.25 -9.66 -7.15
C VAL A 35 1.32 -8.13 -6.99
N LEU A 36 2.49 -7.58 -6.68
CA LEU A 36 2.67 -6.12 -6.59
C LEU A 36 2.42 -5.44 -7.93
N GLY A 37 2.85 -6.06 -9.04
CA GLY A 37 2.56 -5.59 -10.39
C GLY A 37 1.06 -5.50 -10.66
N LEU A 38 0.31 -6.54 -10.29
CA LEU A 38 -1.15 -6.56 -10.42
C LEU A 38 -1.83 -5.48 -9.57
N ILE A 39 -1.40 -5.31 -8.30
CA ILE A 39 -1.91 -4.26 -7.41
C ILE A 39 -1.69 -2.88 -8.02
N LYS A 40 -0.47 -2.61 -8.52
CA LYS A 40 -0.12 -1.33 -9.15
C LYS A 40 -0.96 -1.04 -10.39
N VAL A 41 -1.10 -2.02 -11.29
CA VAL A 41 -1.92 -1.88 -12.51
C VAL A 41 -3.40 -1.67 -12.16
N SER A 42 -3.93 -2.41 -11.19
CA SER A 42 -5.31 -2.25 -10.74
C SER A 42 -5.55 -0.83 -10.20
N SER A 43 -4.63 -0.33 -9.38
CA SER A 43 -4.70 1.02 -8.81
C SER A 43 -4.72 2.10 -9.89
N GLN A 44 -3.86 1.97 -10.90
CA GLN A 44 -3.81 2.91 -12.03
C GLN A 44 -5.10 2.90 -12.84
N ASN A 45 -5.64 1.71 -13.13
CA ASN A 45 -6.87 1.56 -13.91
C ASN A 45 -8.12 2.09 -13.16
N LEU A 46 -8.10 2.03 -11.83
CA LEU A 46 -9.22 2.43 -10.99
C LEU A 46 -9.05 3.85 -10.39
N GLY A 47 -7.95 4.54 -10.67
CA GLY A 47 -7.65 5.85 -10.08
C GLY A 47 -7.55 5.80 -8.55
N GLN A 48 -6.94 4.74 -8.01
CA GLN A 48 -6.83 4.54 -6.57
C GLN A 48 -5.45 4.95 -6.06
N THR A 49 -5.41 5.39 -4.80
CA THR A 49 -4.18 5.54 -4.02
C THR A 49 -3.98 4.29 -3.15
N ILE A 50 -2.79 3.70 -3.17
CA ILE A 50 -2.45 2.55 -2.32
C ILE A 50 -1.71 3.02 -1.07
N VAL A 51 -2.14 2.52 0.08
CA VAL A 51 -1.42 2.58 1.35
C VAL A 51 -1.01 1.15 1.72
N MET A 52 0.28 0.86 1.62
CA MET A 52 0.83 -0.48 1.88
C MET A 52 1.70 -0.48 3.13
N ILE A 53 1.48 -1.47 3.98
CA ILE A 53 2.35 -1.80 5.11
C ILE A 53 3.25 -2.96 4.67
N THR A 54 4.56 -2.81 4.88
CA THR A 54 5.53 -3.85 4.57
C THR A 54 6.79 -3.66 5.41
N HIS A 55 7.41 -4.77 5.80
CA HIS A 55 8.76 -4.78 6.37
C HIS A 55 9.86 -5.04 5.30
N ASN A 56 9.47 -5.25 4.03
CA ASN A 56 10.40 -5.47 2.93
C ASN A 56 10.85 -4.13 2.30
N GLU A 57 12.13 -3.80 2.44
CA GLU A 57 12.69 -2.55 1.94
C GLU A 57 12.69 -2.45 0.41
N GLU A 58 12.87 -3.55 -0.33
CA GLU A 58 12.83 -3.57 -1.80
C GLU A 58 11.44 -3.25 -2.33
N ILE A 59 10.38 -3.68 -1.62
CA ILE A 59 8.99 -3.33 -1.94
C ILE A 59 8.75 -1.86 -1.62
N ALA A 60 9.16 -1.41 -0.43
CA ALA A 60 8.97 -0.02 -0.01
C ALA A 60 9.63 0.98 -0.97
N GLN A 61 10.82 0.67 -1.49
CA GLN A 61 11.54 1.51 -2.46
C GLN A 61 10.80 1.71 -3.79
N GLN A 62 9.79 0.90 -4.11
CA GLN A 62 8.98 1.05 -5.33
C GLN A 62 7.81 2.02 -5.15
N ALA A 63 7.53 2.47 -3.92
CA ALA A 63 6.45 3.39 -3.61
C ALA A 63 6.83 4.84 -3.91
N ASP A 64 5.84 5.66 -4.26
CA ASP A 64 6.03 7.09 -4.50
C ASP A 64 6.44 7.84 -3.21
N ARG A 65 5.96 7.35 -2.05
CA ARG A 65 6.26 7.90 -0.72
C ARG A 65 6.47 6.77 0.28
N ILE A 66 7.42 6.97 1.19
CA ILE A 66 7.74 6.01 2.25
C ILE A 66 7.66 6.72 3.60
N ILE A 67 6.82 6.19 4.49
CA ILE A 67 6.72 6.63 5.88
C ILE A 67 7.26 5.49 6.76
N ARG A 68 8.26 5.79 7.60
CA ARG A 68 8.81 4.84 8.57
C ARG A 68 8.25 5.13 9.94
N ILE A 69 7.67 4.11 10.55
CA ILE A 69 7.08 4.16 11.89
C ILE A 69 7.87 3.23 12.81
N GLU A 70 8.28 3.73 13.98
CA GLU A 70 8.93 2.97 15.04
C GLU A 70 8.29 3.35 16.38
N ASP A 71 7.96 2.36 17.21
CA ASP A 71 7.29 2.54 18.52
C ASP A 71 6.05 3.47 18.48
N GLY A 72 5.26 3.36 17.41
CA GLY A 72 4.05 4.16 17.20
C GLY A 72 4.30 5.62 16.82
N LYS A 73 5.55 5.99 16.47
CA LYS A 73 5.93 7.34 16.04
C LYS A 73 6.47 7.32 14.61
N ILE A 74 6.15 8.35 13.84
CA ILE A 74 6.80 8.57 12.53
C ILE A 74 8.24 9.02 12.81
N VAL A 75 9.21 8.25 12.34
CA VAL A 75 10.64 8.56 12.48
C VAL A 75 11.25 9.07 11.18
N LYS A 76 10.61 8.83 10.03
CA LYS A 76 11.04 9.30 8.70
C LYS A 76 9.87 9.36 7.73
N GLY A 77 9.86 10.35 6.83
CA GLY A 77 8.86 10.49 5.77
C GLY A 77 7.64 11.29 6.20
N GLY A 78 7.47 12.49 5.61
CA GLY A 78 6.39 13.43 5.93
C GLY A 78 6.41 14.72 5.11
N GLU A 79 7.26 14.79 4.08
CA GLU A 79 7.33 15.90 3.11
C GLU A 79 6.67 15.47 1.78
#